data_AF-A0A8T5K9U8-F1
#
_entry.id   AF-A0A8T5K9U8-F1
#
_cell.length_a   1.000
_cell.length_b   1.000
_cell.length_c   1.000
_cell.angle_alpha   90.00
_cell.angle_beta   90.00
_cell.angle_gamma   90.00
#
_symmetry.space_group_name_H-M   'P 1'
#
loop_
_entity.id
_entity.type
_entity.pdbx_description
1 polymer ?
#
loop_
_entity_poly.entity_id
_entity_poly.type
_entity_poly.pdbx_seq_one_letter_code
_entity_poly.pdbx_strand_id
1 'polypeptide(L)'
;MIRPDSFRSHTHSKFFHQLTELEHSYGSKAAITAMKNSVNSVCEDAVNIAKDVRRWMPHFTLHDETHFLNVLWIMGELVPETTLKRMHPLECALCIMSAYVHDLGMAMSKKEYEALADPATEAHRRYEAAKGENSELLEYLAVLEGCPGAGREAIGQAEGLLIVWLCRIRLGPRKPDSEDTRQRRGQCGDPIPVERDLLALHQATGAKEFLEL
;
A
#
# COMPACT_ATOMS: atom_id res chain seq x y z
N MET A 1 -3.66 16.93 5.28
CA MET A 1 -2.47 17.12 6.15
C MET A 1 -1.24 17.26 5.23
N ILE A 2 -0.30 18.16 5.53
CA ILE A 2 0.92 18.37 4.70
C ILE A 2 2.13 17.80 5.44
N ARG A 3 2.90 16.92 4.78
CA ARG A 3 4.12 16.34 5.33
C ARG A 3 5.13 17.46 5.64
N PRO A 4 5.74 17.49 6.84
CA PRO A 4 6.71 18.52 7.17
C PRO A 4 8.01 18.36 6.38
N ASP A 5 8.70 19.46 6.11
CA ASP A 5 9.99 19.49 5.39
C ASP A 5 11.11 18.73 6.11
N SER A 6 10.96 18.45 7.40
CA SER A 6 11.88 17.62 8.17
C SER A 6 11.77 16.14 7.82
N PHE A 7 10.64 15.68 7.28
CA PHE A 7 10.43 14.27 6.89
C PHE A 7 10.97 14.05 5.47
N ARG A 8 12.26 13.71 5.40
CA ARG A 8 13.00 13.51 4.14
C ARG A 8 13.49 12.07 3.94
N SER A 9 13.23 11.19 4.90
CA SER A 9 13.66 9.79 4.88
C SER A 9 12.67 8.97 5.68
N HIS A 10 12.49 7.70 5.33
CA HIS A 10 11.71 6.73 6.10
C HIS A 10 12.24 6.57 7.53
N THR A 11 13.51 6.89 7.77
CA THR A 11 14.13 6.89 9.10
C THR A 11 13.52 7.93 10.04
N HIS A 12 12.88 8.98 9.51
CA HIS A 12 12.15 9.99 10.28
C HIS A 12 10.69 9.61 10.56
N SER A 13 10.26 8.42 10.13
CA SER A 13 8.89 7.95 10.37
C SER A 13 8.67 7.46 11.80
N LYS A 14 7.45 7.64 12.30
CA LYS A 14 7.03 7.10 13.60
C LYS A 14 7.29 5.59 13.70
N PHE A 15 7.05 4.85 12.61
CA PHE A 15 7.32 3.42 12.53
C PHE A 15 8.81 3.08 12.69
N PHE A 16 9.72 3.86 12.07
CA PHE A 16 11.16 3.60 12.18
C PHE A 16 11.71 4.01 13.55
N HIS A 17 11.17 5.08 14.13
CA HIS A 17 11.45 5.45 15.53
C HIS A 17 11.03 4.33 16.49
N GLN A 18 9.78 3.86 16.39
CA GLN A 18 9.27 2.74 17.19
C GLN A 18 10.13 1.47 17.01
N LEU A 19 10.50 1.14 15.78
CA LEU A 19 11.39 0.01 15.47
C LEU A 19 12.76 0.14 16.17
N THR A 20 13.29 1.36 16.29
CA THR A 20 14.55 1.64 16.97
C THR A 20 14.41 1.61 18.49
N GLU A 21 13.30 2.08 19.05
CA GLU A 21 13.03 1.96 20.50
C GLU A 21 12.93 0.49 20.92
N LEU A 22 12.29 -0.33 20.09
CA LEU A 22 12.18 -1.77 20.32
C LEU A 22 13.53 -2.49 20.24
N GLU A 23 14.57 -1.91 19.63
CA GLU A 23 15.92 -2.49 19.58
C GLU A 23 16.48 -2.76 20.98
N HIS A 24 16.07 -1.96 21.97
CA HIS A 24 16.54 -2.05 23.35
C HIS A 24 15.65 -2.91 24.25
N SER A 25 14.35 -3.04 23.93
CA SER A 25 13.37 -3.74 24.78
C SER A 25 13.02 -5.15 24.30
N TYR A 26 13.22 -5.43 23.00
CA TYR A 26 12.85 -6.68 22.38
C TYR A 26 14.01 -7.70 22.44
N GLY A 27 13.71 -8.97 22.73
CA GLY A 27 14.68 -10.00 23.14
C GLY A 27 15.81 -10.38 22.17
N SER A 28 15.97 -9.71 21.01
CA SER A 28 17.11 -9.89 20.11
C SER A 28 17.44 -8.61 19.32
N LYS A 29 18.43 -7.86 19.80
CA LYS A 29 19.00 -6.69 19.11
C LYS A 29 19.44 -7.02 17.68
N ALA A 30 20.15 -8.13 17.49
CA ALA A 30 20.67 -8.55 16.19
C ALA A 30 19.55 -8.77 15.16
N ALA A 31 18.40 -9.32 15.57
CA ALA A 31 17.25 -9.50 14.70
C ALA A 31 16.64 -8.16 14.26
N ILE A 32 16.54 -7.19 15.17
CA ILE A 32 16.03 -5.85 14.85
C ILE A 32 17.00 -5.10 13.93
N THR A 33 18.31 -5.19 14.17
CA THR A 33 19.31 -4.62 13.26
C THR A 33 19.19 -5.22 11.86
N ALA A 34 19.06 -6.55 11.74
CA ALA A 34 18.86 -7.21 10.45
C ALA A 34 17.58 -6.73 9.75
N MET A 35 16.48 -6.58 10.51
CA MET A 35 15.21 -6.07 9.99
C MET A 35 15.32 -4.63 9.48
N LYS A 36 16.03 -3.75 10.21
CA LYS A 36 16.31 -2.37 9.77
C LYS A 36 17.10 -2.36 8.45
N ASN A 37 18.08 -3.26 8.31
CA ASN A 37 18.84 -3.39 7.06
C ASN A 37 17.95 -3.87 5.90
N SER A 38 17.06 -4.83 6.13
CA SER A 38 16.09 -5.27 5.12
C SER A 38 15.14 -4.13 4.72
N VAL A 39 14.62 -3.37 5.68
CA VAL A 39 13.78 -2.18 5.41
C VAL A 39 14.54 -1.19 4.53
N ASN A 40 15.79 -0.86 4.87
CA ASN A 40 16.60 0.06 4.09
C ASN A 40 16.82 -0.45 2.65
N SER A 41 17.19 -1.72 2.49
CA SER A 41 17.40 -2.33 1.17
C SER A 41 16.13 -2.28 0.32
N VAL A 42 14.99 -2.68 0.87
CA VAL A 42 13.70 -2.66 0.16
C VAL A 42 13.31 -1.24 -0.23
N CYS A 43 13.50 -0.25 0.67
CA CYS A 43 13.19 1.14 0.37
C CYS A 43 14.08 1.68 -0.77
N GLU A 44 15.37 1.37 -0.76
CA GLU A 44 16.31 1.76 -1.82
C GLU A 44 15.96 1.11 -3.16
N ASP A 45 15.71 -0.21 -3.16
CA ASP A 45 15.31 -0.95 -4.36
C ASP A 45 13.99 -0.41 -4.93
N ALA A 46 13.02 -0.12 -4.08
CA ALA A 46 11.73 0.42 -4.49
C ALA A 46 11.88 1.80 -5.16
N VAL A 47 12.70 2.70 -4.58
CA VAL A 47 13.00 4.01 -5.18
C VAL A 47 13.69 3.86 -6.53
N ASN A 48 14.57 2.86 -6.68
CA ASN A 48 15.23 2.59 -7.95
C ASN A 48 14.25 2.06 -9.01
N ILE A 49 13.37 1.13 -8.65
CA ILE A 49 12.35 0.58 -9.56
C ILE A 49 11.32 1.66 -9.94
N ALA A 50 10.95 2.55 -9.03
CA ALA A 50 9.99 3.63 -9.28
C ALA A 50 10.44 4.59 -10.41
N LYS A 51 11.75 4.70 -10.66
CA LYS A 51 12.29 5.47 -11.79
C LYS A 51 11.81 4.93 -13.14
N ASP A 52 11.56 3.62 -13.25
CA ASP A 52 11.04 3.01 -14.47
C ASP A 52 9.57 3.35 -14.72
N VAL A 53 8.75 3.58 -13.67
CA VAL A 53 7.37 4.06 -13.81
C VAL A 53 7.37 5.37 -14.61
N ARG A 54 8.18 6.34 -14.16
CA ARG A 54 8.32 7.65 -14.82
C ARG A 54 8.89 7.54 -16.23
N ARG A 55 9.79 6.58 -16.46
CA ARG A 55 10.46 6.40 -17.74
C ARG A 55 9.51 5.91 -18.83
N TRP A 56 8.67 4.93 -18.51
CA TRP A 56 7.81 4.25 -19.49
C TRP A 56 6.37 4.76 -19.51
N MET A 57 5.91 5.36 -18.40
CA MET A 57 4.54 5.87 -18.23
C MET A 57 4.55 7.33 -17.76
N PRO A 58 5.03 8.30 -18.57
CA PRO A 58 5.18 9.70 -18.16
C PRO A 58 3.86 10.42 -17.90
N HIS A 59 2.74 9.87 -18.39
CA HIS A 59 1.39 10.39 -18.17
C HIS A 59 0.81 9.97 -16.81
N PHE A 60 1.46 9.08 -16.09
CA PHE A 60 1.05 8.71 -14.74
C PHE A 60 1.47 9.80 -13.75
N THR A 61 0.80 9.84 -12.61
CA THR A 61 1.18 10.74 -11.52
C THR A 61 2.62 10.44 -11.07
N LEU A 62 3.24 11.39 -10.37
CA LEU A 62 4.65 11.31 -10.02
C LEU A 62 4.87 10.27 -8.91
N HIS A 63 5.21 9.05 -9.30
CA HIS A 63 5.56 7.96 -8.38
C HIS A 63 7.07 7.97 -8.11
N ASP A 64 7.54 8.93 -7.32
CA ASP A 64 8.93 9.00 -6.87
C ASP A 64 9.05 8.86 -5.34
N GLU A 65 10.27 8.93 -4.82
CA GLU A 65 10.52 8.81 -3.37
C GLU A 65 9.69 9.80 -2.54
N THR A 66 9.38 10.98 -3.08
CA THR A 66 8.54 11.97 -2.39
C THR A 66 7.13 11.43 -2.16
N HIS A 67 6.57 10.73 -3.15
CA HIS A 67 5.26 10.07 -3.03
C HIS A 67 5.28 9.00 -1.93
N PHE A 68 6.26 8.10 -1.94
CA PHE A 68 6.38 7.04 -0.92
C PHE A 68 6.50 7.61 0.50
N LEU A 69 7.31 8.66 0.67
CA LEU A 69 7.46 9.36 1.94
C LEU A 69 6.18 10.09 2.37
N ASN A 70 5.37 10.61 1.44
CA ASN A 70 4.06 11.20 1.75
C ASN A 70 3.09 10.13 2.24
N VAL A 71 3.01 8.99 1.56
CA VAL A 71 2.17 7.85 1.96
C VAL A 71 2.58 7.35 3.34
N LEU A 72 3.88 7.11 3.56
CA LEU A 72 4.41 6.66 4.86
C LEU A 72 4.08 7.64 5.99
N TRP A 73 4.19 8.95 5.72
CA TRP A 73 3.85 9.97 6.69
C TRP A 73 2.34 9.96 7.01
N ILE A 74 1.46 9.91 6.00
CA ILE A 74 0.01 9.82 6.20
C ILE A 74 -0.34 8.57 7.01
N MET A 75 0.26 7.41 6.70
CA MET A 75 0.07 6.19 7.47
C MET A 75 0.42 6.38 8.95
N GLY A 76 1.55 7.06 9.24
CA GLY A 76 1.95 7.36 10.62
C GLY A 76 1.04 8.37 11.34
N GLU A 77 0.36 9.25 10.60
CA GLU A 77 -0.61 10.20 11.16
C GLU A 77 -1.97 9.56 11.43
N LEU A 78 -2.35 8.53 10.65
CA LEU A 78 -3.57 7.77 10.85
C LEU A 78 -3.48 6.81 12.05
N VAL A 79 -2.28 6.35 12.41
CA VAL A 79 -2.08 5.43 13.54
C VAL A 79 -2.03 6.20 14.86
N PRO A 80 -2.95 5.94 15.81
CA PRO A 80 -2.90 6.55 17.12
C PRO A 80 -1.66 6.14 17.91
N GLU A 81 -1.16 7.04 18.76
CA GLU A 81 0.03 6.81 19.59
C GLU A 81 -0.10 5.56 20.49
N THR A 82 -1.32 5.29 21.00
CA THR A 82 -1.62 4.10 21.80
C THR A 82 -1.50 2.80 21.01
N THR A 83 -1.81 2.84 19.71
CA THR A 83 -1.63 1.70 18.81
C THR A 83 -0.16 1.55 18.44
N LEU A 84 0.51 2.64 18.07
CA LEU A 84 1.93 2.64 17.71
C LEU A 84 2.81 1.99 18.79
N LYS A 85 2.60 2.34 20.06
CA LYS A 85 3.35 1.77 21.20
C LYS A 85 3.15 0.27 21.41
N ARG A 86 2.05 -0.30 20.89
CA ARG A 86 1.74 -1.73 20.97
C ARG A 86 2.20 -2.51 19.74
N MET A 87 2.67 -1.83 18.69
CA MET A 87 3.12 -2.49 17.48
C MET A 87 4.42 -3.25 17.71
N HIS A 88 4.47 -4.46 17.15
CA HIS A 88 5.67 -5.28 17.10
C HIS A 88 6.69 -4.74 16.09
N PRO A 89 7.99 -5.12 16.24
CA PRO A 89 9.04 -4.72 15.29
C PRO A 89 8.69 -5.06 13.84
N LEU A 90 8.14 -6.26 13.62
CA LEU A 90 7.76 -6.74 12.30
C LEU A 90 6.63 -5.89 11.69
N GLU A 91 5.63 -5.49 12.49
CA GLU A 91 4.52 -4.65 12.02
C GLU A 91 5.04 -3.27 11.61
N CYS A 92 5.93 -2.67 12.41
CA CYS A 92 6.57 -1.40 12.07
C CYS A 92 7.35 -1.49 10.76
N ALA A 93 8.14 -2.55 10.59
CA ALA A 93 8.91 -2.79 9.38
C ALA A 93 8.01 -3.01 8.15
N LEU A 94 6.92 -3.78 8.29
CA LEU A 94 5.95 -4.01 7.23
C LEU A 94 5.21 -2.73 6.82
N CYS A 95 4.84 -1.87 7.76
CA CYS A 95 4.24 -0.57 7.43
C CYS A 95 5.17 0.27 6.55
N ILE A 96 6.46 0.36 6.91
CA ILE A 96 7.45 1.11 6.12
C ILE A 96 7.60 0.49 4.73
N MET A 97 7.86 -0.82 4.65
CA MET A 97 8.05 -1.50 3.37
C MET A 97 6.81 -1.39 2.50
N SER A 98 5.61 -1.55 3.07
CA SER A 98 4.35 -1.44 2.33
C SER A 98 4.17 -0.07 1.65
N ALA A 99 4.54 1.02 2.33
CA ALA A 99 4.47 2.36 1.75
C ALA A 99 5.40 2.51 0.53
N TYR A 100 6.58 1.87 0.56
CA TYR A 100 7.54 1.91 -0.55
C TYR A 100 7.16 0.97 -1.69
N VAL A 101 6.52 -0.17 -1.40
CA VAL A 101 6.24 -1.19 -2.41
C VAL A 101 4.82 -1.14 -3.00
N HIS A 102 3.92 -0.30 -2.47
CA HIS A 102 2.50 -0.32 -2.87
C HIS A 102 2.28 -0.12 -4.37
N ASP A 103 3.08 0.74 -5.00
CA ASP A 103 2.96 1.08 -6.42
C ASP A 103 4.02 0.42 -7.31
N LEU A 104 4.81 -0.53 -6.80
CA LEU A 104 5.78 -1.25 -7.64
C LEU A 104 5.10 -2.05 -8.76
N GLY A 105 3.83 -2.40 -8.59
CA GLY A 105 3.01 -2.98 -9.65
C GLY A 105 2.81 -2.06 -10.87
N MET A 106 3.18 -0.78 -10.78
CA MET A 106 3.14 0.19 -11.87
C MET A 106 4.46 0.29 -12.64
N ALA A 107 5.56 -0.20 -12.08
CA ALA A 107 6.83 -0.20 -12.77
C ALA A 107 6.80 -1.19 -13.92
N MET A 108 7.37 -0.81 -15.06
CA MET A 108 7.35 -1.59 -16.28
C MET A 108 8.76 -1.79 -16.81
N SER A 109 9.08 -3.02 -17.22
CA SER A 109 10.32 -3.27 -17.92
C SER A 109 10.24 -2.79 -19.38
N LYS A 110 11.40 -2.51 -19.98
CA LYS A 110 11.49 -2.15 -21.41
C LYS A 110 10.76 -3.16 -22.32
N LYS A 111 10.93 -4.46 -22.05
CA LYS A 111 10.30 -5.53 -22.84
C LYS A 111 8.77 -5.49 -22.76
N GLU A 112 8.22 -5.22 -21.57
CA GLU A 112 6.77 -5.09 -21.39
C GLU A 112 6.25 -3.86 -22.11
N TYR A 113 6.98 -2.73 -22.05
CA TYR A 113 6.63 -1.53 -22.79
C TYR A 113 6.62 -1.76 -24.30
N GLU A 114 7.66 -2.39 -24.84
CA GLU A 114 7.75 -2.73 -26.27
C GLU A 114 6.62 -3.67 -26.69
N ALA A 115 6.27 -4.65 -25.86
CA ALA A 115 5.14 -5.51 -26.14
C ALA A 115 3.82 -4.72 -26.17
N LEU A 116 3.59 -3.80 -25.22
CA LEU A 116 2.39 -2.96 -25.22
C LEU A 116 2.32 -2.00 -26.41
N ALA A 117 3.47 -1.56 -26.92
CA ALA A 117 3.55 -0.67 -28.08
C ALA A 117 3.36 -1.38 -29.42
N ASP A 118 3.54 -2.70 -29.50
CA ASP A 118 3.47 -3.48 -30.73
C ASP A 118 2.08 -4.11 -30.95
N PRO A 119 1.32 -3.68 -31.99
CA PRO A 119 -0.01 -4.21 -32.30
C PRO A 119 -0.09 -5.71 -32.59
N ALA A 120 1.04 -6.33 -32.96
CA ALA A 120 1.08 -7.76 -33.19
C ALA A 120 0.97 -8.59 -31.90
N THR A 121 1.28 -7.99 -30.74
CA THR A 121 1.33 -8.73 -29.48
C THR A 121 -0.03 -8.86 -28.81
N GLU A 122 -0.15 -9.90 -27.99
CA GLU A 122 -1.31 -10.10 -27.12
C GLU A 122 -1.41 -9.03 -26.03
N ALA A 123 -0.28 -8.48 -25.57
CA ALA A 123 -0.26 -7.43 -24.56
C ALA A 123 -0.91 -6.15 -25.09
N HIS A 124 -0.59 -5.75 -26.33
CA HIS A 124 -1.20 -4.60 -26.98
C HIS A 124 -2.71 -4.78 -27.18
N ARG A 125 -3.16 -5.96 -27.65
CA ARG A 125 -4.60 -6.24 -27.82
C ARG A 125 -5.36 -6.12 -26.51
N ARG A 126 -4.80 -6.64 -25.41
CA ARG A 126 -5.39 -6.52 -24.07
C ARG A 126 -5.44 -5.08 -23.57
N TYR A 127 -4.37 -4.32 -23.83
CA TYR A 127 -4.27 -2.91 -23.48
C TYR A 127 -5.31 -2.07 -24.21
N GLU A 128 -5.48 -2.26 -25.52
CA GLU A 128 -6.49 -1.55 -26.32
C GLU A 128 -7.92 -1.96 -25.94
N ALA A 129 -8.17 -3.25 -25.68
CA ALA A 129 -9.46 -3.70 -25.14
C ALA A 129 -9.79 -3.05 -23.79
N ALA A 130 -8.79 -2.95 -22.89
CA ALA A 130 -8.94 -2.33 -21.58
C ALA A 130 -9.07 -0.80 -21.64
N LYS A 131 -8.60 -0.12 -22.70
CA LYS A 131 -8.91 1.29 -22.95
C LYS A 131 -10.38 1.48 -23.32
N GLY A 132 -10.91 0.60 -24.18
CA GLY A 132 -12.30 0.68 -24.65
C GLY A 132 -13.34 0.48 -23.54
N GLU A 133 -13.04 -0.33 -22.52
CA GLU A 133 -13.92 -0.56 -21.36
C GLU A 133 -14.01 0.65 -20.40
N ASN A 134 -13.09 1.63 -20.50
CA ASN A 134 -12.94 2.74 -19.55
C ASN A 134 -13.13 4.13 -20.22
N SER A 135 -14.00 4.24 -21.23
CA SER A 135 -14.19 5.49 -21.99
C SER A 135 -14.59 6.69 -21.12
N GLU A 136 -15.42 6.46 -20.08
CA GLU A 136 -15.84 7.51 -19.13
C GLU A 136 -14.65 8.01 -18.26
N LEU A 137 -13.68 7.15 -17.97
CA LEU A 137 -12.48 7.52 -17.19
C LEU A 137 -11.45 8.29 -18.02
N LEU A 138 -11.32 7.97 -19.31
CA LEU A 138 -10.51 8.73 -20.25
C LEU A 138 -11.11 10.13 -20.49
N GLU A 139 -12.43 10.23 -20.54
CA GLU A 139 -13.15 11.51 -20.60
C GLU A 139 -12.94 12.34 -19.33
N TYR A 140 -13.00 11.70 -18.15
CA TYR A 140 -12.68 12.35 -16.87
C TYR A 140 -11.21 12.82 -16.80
N LEU A 141 -10.24 12.01 -17.24
CA LEU A 141 -8.83 12.39 -17.30
C LEU A 141 -8.57 13.55 -18.28
N ALA A 142 -9.22 13.55 -19.45
CA ALA A 142 -9.13 14.65 -20.42
C ALA A 142 -9.71 15.97 -19.88
N VAL A 143 -10.76 15.90 -19.05
CA VAL A 143 -11.31 17.05 -18.33
C VAL A 143 -10.32 17.58 -17.27
N LEU A 144 -9.59 16.69 -16.60
CA LEU A 144 -8.57 17.07 -15.61
C LEU A 144 -7.32 17.69 -16.27
N GLU A 145 -6.88 17.19 -17.43
CA GLU A 145 -5.76 17.77 -18.19
C GLU A 145 -6.06 19.21 -18.67
N GLY A 146 -7.33 19.56 -18.84
CA GLY A 146 -7.79 20.90 -19.23
C GLY A 146 -8.11 21.86 -18.08
N CYS A 147 -8.18 21.39 -16.82
CA CYS A 147 -8.62 22.20 -15.68
C CYS A 147 -7.48 22.51 -14.70
N PRO A 148 -6.90 23.73 -14.72
CA PRO A 148 -5.93 24.14 -13.71
C PRO A 148 -6.60 24.23 -12.34
N GLY A 149 -6.32 23.26 -11.46
CA GLY A 149 -6.82 23.25 -10.07
C GLY A 149 -7.78 22.12 -9.71
N ALA A 150 -7.96 21.10 -10.55
CA ALA A 150 -8.74 19.93 -10.16
C ALA A 150 -8.10 19.23 -8.93
N GLY A 151 -8.86 19.19 -7.84
CA GLY A 151 -8.35 18.89 -6.50
C GLY A 151 -7.78 17.48 -6.33
N ARG A 152 -6.98 17.31 -5.27
CA ARG A 152 -6.28 16.07 -4.87
C ARG A 152 -7.16 14.81 -4.84
N GLU A 153 -8.47 14.93 -4.67
CA GLU A 153 -9.42 13.80 -4.70
C GLU A 153 -9.59 13.17 -6.09
N ALA A 154 -9.56 13.98 -7.16
CA ALA A 154 -9.66 13.46 -8.53
C ALA A 154 -8.39 12.70 -8.95
N ILE A 155 -7.24 13.10 -8.43
CA ILE A 155 -5.93 12.46 -8.66
C ILE A 155 -5.88 11.08 -7.97
N GLY A 156 -6.33 10.98 -6.72
CA GLY A 156 -6.33 9.71 -5.98
C GLY A 156 -7.28 8.65 -6.55
N GLN A 157 -8.43 9.05 -7.12
CA GLN A 157 -9.32 8.13 -7.82
C GLN A 157 -8.71 7.61 -9.12
N ALA A 158 -7.98 8.46 -9.86
CA ALA A 158 -7.27 8.04 -11.06
C ALA A 158 -6.13 7.06 -10.75
N GLU A 159 -5.36 7.27 -9.68
CA GLU A 159 -4.26 6.38 -9.24
C GLU A 159 -4.75 4.98 -8.87
N GLY A 160 -5.81 4.87 -8.06
CA GLY A 160 -6.40 3.59 -7.68
C GLY A 160 -6.93 2.79 -8.88
N LEU A 161 -7.42 3.46 -9.91
CA LEU A 161 -7.91 2.84 -11.14
C LEU A 161 -6.77 2.44 -12.09
N LEU A 162 -5.67 3.20 -12.13
CA LEU A 162 -4.47 2.88 -12.90
C LEU A 162 -3.77 1.60 -12.39
N ILE A 163 -3.71 1.40 -11.07
CA ILE A 163 -3.18 0.17 -10.45
C ILE A 163 -4.03 -1.04 -10.84
N VAL A 164 -5.36 -0.92 -10.73
CA VAL A 164 -6.31 -1.98 -11.11
C VAL A 164 -6.22 -2.30 -12.60
N TRP A 165 -6.05 -1.28 -13.43
CA TRP A 165 -5.94 -1.38 -14.88
C TRP A 165 -4.64 -2.10 -15.31
N LEU A 166 -3.49 -1.72 -14.76
CA LEU A 166 -2.22 -2.41 -15.00
C LEU A 166 -2.22 -3.86 -14.52
N CYS A 167 -2.80 -4.14 -13.36
CA CYS A 167 -3.00 -5.51 -12.88
C CYS A 167 -3.84 -6.32 -13.87
N ARG A 168 -4.89 -5.74 -14.46
CA ARG A 168 -5.75 -6.42 -15.44
C ARG A 168 -5.05 -6.67 -16.77
N ILE A 169 -4.16 -5.78 -17.20
CA ILE A 169 -3.29 -5.97 -18.38
C ILE A 169 -2.30 -7.12 -18.14
N ARG A 170 -1.61 -7.14 -16.99
CA ARG A 170 -0.57 -8.13 -16.68
C ARG A 170 -1.10 -9.51 -16.29
N LEU A 171 -2.12 -9.55 -15.44
CA LEU A 171 -2.66 -10.78 -14.86
C LEU A 171 -3.84 -11.35 -15.66
N GLY A 172 -4.33 -10.60 -16.65
CA GLY A 172 -5.54 -10.93 -17.39
C GLY A 172 -6.83 -10.60 -16.63
N PRO A 173 -8.00 -10.81 -17.24
CA PRO A 173 -9.27 -10.64 -16.54
C PRO A 173 -9.34 -11.59 -15.34
N ARG A 174 -9.81 -11.10 -14.19
CA ARG A 174 -10.14 -11.98 -13.07
C ARG A 174 -11.14 -13.01 -13.58
N LYS A 175 -10.84 -14.30 -13.41
CA LYS A 175 -11.84 -15.35 -13.63
C LYS A 175 -13.05 -15.02 -12.76
N PRO A 176 -14.29 -15.19 -13.26
CA PRO A 176 -15.47 -15.04 -12.43
C PRO A 176 -15.28 -15.94 -11.20
N ASP A 177 -15.57 -15.37 -10.03
CA ASP A 177 -15.53 -16.10 -8.78
C ASP A 177 -16.33 -17.39 -8.94
N SER A 178 -15.75 -18.52 -8.56
CA SER A 178 -16.51 -19.76 -8.45
C SER A 178 -17.69 -19.55 -7.49
N GLU A 179 -18.79 -20.29 -7.66
CA GLU A 179 -19.94 -20.19 -6.74
C GLU A 179 -19.50 -20.34 -5.27
N ASP A 180 -18.49 -21.18 -4.99
CA ASP A 180 -17.86 -21.34 -3.67
C ASP A 180 -17.17 -20.06 -3.15
N THR A 181 -16.46 -19.31 -4.02
CA THR A 181 -15.84 -18.03 -3.61
C THR A 181 -16.85 -16.89 -3.46
N ARG A 182 -18.00 -16.98 -4.13
CA ARG A 182 -19.15 -16.08 -3.92
C ARG A 182 -19.85 -16.38 -2.59
N GLN A 183 -20.02 -17.66 -2.27
CA GLN A 183 -20.70 -18.11 -1.07
C GLN A 183 -19.87 -17.80 0.20
N ARG A 184 -18.53 -17.88 0.13
CA ARG A 184 -17.64 -17.42 1.20
C ARG A 184 -17.63 -15.91 1.40
N ARG A 185 -17.83 -15.12 0.33
CA ARG A 185 -17.96 -13.66 0.41
C ARG A 185 -19.32 -13.22 0.98
N GLY A 186 -20.39 -13.93 0.63
CA GLY A 186 -21.71 -13.74 1.23
C GLY A 186 -21.84 -14.28 2.66
N GLN A 187 -20.85 -15.03 3.14
CA GLN A 187 -20.72 -15.51 4.52
C GLN A 187 -19.71 -14.71 5.35
N CYS A 188 -19.15 -13.61 4.81
CA CYS A 188 -18.53 -12.62 5.69
C CYS A 188 -19.67 -11.99 6.48
N GLY A 189 -19.88 -12.51 7.69
CA GLY A 189 -20.96 -12.11 8.58
C GLY A 189 -20.98 -10.60 8.81
N ASP A 190 -22.14 -10.11 9.25
CA ASP A 190 -22.34 -8.74 9.71
C ASP A 190 -21.12 -8.25 10.53
N PRO A 191 -20.75 -6.96 10.44
CA PRO A 191 -19.64 -6.42 11.20
C PRO A 191 -19.79 -6.84 12.67
N ILE A 192 -18.78 -7.55 13.18
CA ILE A 192 -18.76 -8.03 14.56
C ILE A 192 -19.01 -6.81 15.47
N PRO A 193 -20.07 -6.80 16.29
CA PRO A 193 -20.32 -5.69 17.21
C PRO A 193 -19.19 -5.66 18.24
N VAL A 194 -18.36 -4.62 18.19
CA VAL A 194 -17.11 -4.47 18.98
C VAL A 194 -17.37 -4.28 20.49
N GLU A 195 -18.61 -4.40 20.96
CA GLU A 195 -18.99 -4.12 22.36
C GLU A 195 -19.42 -5.33 23.19
N ARG A 196 -19.59 -6.53 22.62
CA ARG A 196 -20.13 -7.68 23.38
C ARG A 196 -19.11 -8.73 23.83
N ASP A 197 -17.91 -8.77 23.26
CA ASP A 197 -16.93 -9.84 23.58
C ASP A 197 -15.99 -9.53 24.76
N LEU A 198 -15.92 -8.27 25.23
CA LEU A 198 -15.12 -7.94 26.42
C LEU A 198 -15.78 -8.42 27.73
N LEU A 199 -17.12 -8.52 27.77
CA LEU A 199 -17.83 -9.00 28.97
C LEU A 199 -17.78 -10.54 29.09
N ALA A 200 -17.74 -11.25 27.96
CA ALA A 200 -17.64 -12.70 27.93
C ALA A 200 -16.22 -13.20 28.26
N LEU A 201 -15.18 -12.48 27.85
CA LEU A 201 -13.80 -12.84 28.20
C LEU A 201 -13.52 -12.65 29.71
N HIS A 202 -14.14 -11.65 30.35
CA HIS A 202 -14.01 -11.41 31.79
C HIS A 202 -14.73 -12.46 32.64
N GLN A 203 -15.75 -13.14 32.09
CA GLN A 203 -16.49 -14.20 32.78
C GLN A 203 -15.95 -15.62 32.50
N ALA A 204 -15.17 -15.81 31.42
CA ALA A 204 -14.60 -17.10 31.04
C ALA A 204 -13.22 -17.40 31.65
N THR A 205 -12.43 -16.39 32.03
CA THR A 205 -11.18 -16.59 32.77
C THR A 205 -11.45 -16.58 34.27
N GLY A 206 -11.90 -17.72 34.79
CA GLY A 206 -11.88 -17.98 36.22
C GLY A 206 -10.44 -18.01 36.73
N ALA A 207 -9.96 -16.86 37.22
CA ALA A 207 -8.74 -16.75 38.02
C ALA A 207 -9.10 -16.10 39.37
N LYS A 208 -9.70 -16.90 40.25
CA LYS A 208 -9.53 -16.70 41.68
C LYS A 208 -8.15 -17.24 42.04
N GLU A 209 -7.46 -16.50 42.90
CA GLU A 209 -6.09 -16.70 43.42
C GLU A 209 -5.01 -15.90 42.69
N PHE A 210 -4.78 -14.68 43.16
CA PHE A 210 -3.47 -14.20 43.63
C PHE A 210 -3.63 -12.76 44.15
N LEU A 211 -4.17 -12.64 45.36
CA LEU A 211 -4.08 -11.44 46.20
C LEU A 211 -4.09 -11.92 47.65
N GLU A 212 -2.94 -12.45 48.07
CA GLU A 212 -2.45 -12.43 49.46
C GLU A 212 -1.01 -12.96 49.44
N LEU A 213 -0.06 -12.01 49.38
CA LEU A 213 1.32 -11.95 49.93
C LEU A 213 2.17 -10.95 49.13
#